data_AF-Q9NSK0-F1
#
_entry.id   AF-Q9NSK0-F1
#
_cell.length_a   1.000
_cell.length_b   1.000
_cell.length_c   1.000
_cell.angle_alpha   90.00
_cell.angle_beta   90.00
_cell.angle_gamma   90.00
#
_symmetry.space_group_name_H-M   'P 1'
#
loop_
_entity.id
_entity.type
_entity.pdbx_description
1 polymer ?
#
loop_
_entity_poly.entity_id
_entity_poly.type
_entity_poly.pdbx_seq_one_letter_code
_entity_poly.pdbx_strand_id
1 'polypeptide(L)'
;MSGLVLGQRDEPAGHRLSQEEILGSTRLVSQGLEALRSEHQAVLQSLSQTIECLQQGGHEEGLVHEKARQLRRSMENIELGLSEAQVMLALASHLSTVESEKQKLRAQVRRLCQENQWLRDELAGTQQRLQRSEQAVAQLEEEKKHLEFLGQLRQYDEDGHTSEEKEGDATKDSLDDLFPNEEEEDPSNGLSRGQGATAAQQGGYEIPARLRTLHNLVIQYAAQGRYEVAVPLCKQALEDLERTSGRGHPDVATMLNILALVYRDQNKYKEAAHLLNDALSIRESTLGPDHPAVAATLNNLAVLYGKRGKYKEAEPLCQRALEIREKVLGTNHPDVAKQLNNLALLCQNQGKYEAVERYYQRALAIYEGQLGPDNPNVARTKNNLASCYLKQGKYAEAETLYKEILTRAHVQEFGSVDDDHKPIWMHAEEREEMSKSRHHEGGTPYAEYGGWYKACKVSSPTVNTTLRNLGALYRRQGKLEAAETLEECALRSRRQGTDPISQTKVAELLGESDGRRTSQEGPGDSVKFEGGEDASVAVEWSGDGSGTLQRSGSLGKIRDVLRRSSELLVRKLQGTEPRPSSSNMKRAASLNYLNQPSAAPLQVSRGLSASTMDLSSSS
;
A
#
# COMPACT_ATOMS: atom_id res chain seq x y z
N MET A 1 -26.41 49.03 23.58
CA MET A 1 -27.08 49.39 22.30
C MET A 1 -26.02 49.40 21.21
N SER A 2 -26.37 49.13 19.95
CA SER A 2 -25.47 48.83 18.81
C SER A 2 -25.08 47.35 18.67
N GLY A 3 -26.09 46.49 18.56
CA GLY A 3 -25.95 45.30 17.73
C GLY A 3 -25.86 45.78 16.28
N LEU A 4 -24.65 45.79 15.73
CA LEU A 4 -24.42 46.04 14.31
C LEU A 4 -24.99 44.87 13.54
N VAL A 5 -26.23 45.06 13.11
CA VAL A 5 -26.89 44.33 12.03
C VAL A 5 -25.94 44.42 10.84
N LEU A 6 -25.14 43.37 10.65
CA LEU A 6 -24.40 43.17 9.41
C LEU A 6 -25.46 43.09 8.32
N GLY A 7 -25.57 44.20 7.58
CA GLY A 7 -26.49 44.36 6.48
C GLY A 7 -26.43 43.13 5.61
N GLN A 8 -27.58 42.48 5.48
CA GLN A 8 -27.91 41.68 4.32
C GLN A 8 -27.62 42.59 3.13
N ARG A 9 -26.44 42.43 2.53
CA ARG A 9 -26.25 42.86 1.16
C ARG A 9 -27.17 41.94 0.37
N ASP A 10 -28.35 42.47 0.11
CA ASP A 10 -29.22 42.11 -1.00
C ASP A 10 -28.41 42.32 -2.29
N GLU A 11 -27.39 41.49 -2.50
CA GLU A 11 -27.05 41.11 -3.87
C GLU A 11 -28.36 40.55 -4.42
N PRO A 12 -28.91 41.16 -5.49
CA PRO A 12 -30.19 40.73 -6.02
C PRO A 12 -30.09 39.23 -6.21
N ALA A 13 -31.14 38.50 -5.85
CA ALA A 13 -31.31 37.10 -6.17
C ALA A 13 -31.35 36.95 -7.71
N GLY A 14 -30.26 37.29 -8.38
CA GLY A 14 -29.96 36.95 -9.75
C GLY A 14 -30.08 35.45 -9.75
N HIS A 15 -31.13 35.00 -10.43
CA HIS A 15 -31.62 33.65 -10.39
C HIS A 15 -30.45 32.71 -10.68
N ARG A 16 -29.81 32.19 -9.63
CA ARG A 16 -28.79 31.17 -9.78
C ARG A 16 -29.60 29.95 -10.19
N LEU A 17 -29.62 29.72 -11.50
CA LEU A 17 -30.23 28.53 -12.07
C LEU A 17 -29.75 27.33 -11.27
N SER A 18 -30.69 26.52 -10.80
CA SER A 18 -30.33 25.30 -10.09
C SER A 18 -29.48 24.43 -11.01
N GLN A 19 -28.61 23.58 -10.45
CA GLN A 19 -27.82 22.66 -11.27
C GLN A 19 -28.72 21.81 -12.17
N GLU A 20 -29.90 21.42 -11.68
CA GLU A 20 -30.90 20.70 -12.47
C GLU A 20 -31.47 21.53 -13.61
N GLU A 21 -31.76 22.82 -13.38
CA GLU A 21 -32.18 23.75 -14.43
C GLU A 21 -31.10 23.93 -15.50
N ILE A 22 -29.83 24.11 -15.10
CA ILE A 22 -28.71 24.23 -16.04
C ILE A 22 -28.62 22.97 -16.90
N LEU A 23 -28.68 21.78 -16.30
CA LEU A 23 -28.64 20.52 -17.04
C LEU A 23 -29.87 20.31 -17.93
N GLY A 24 -31.04 20.71 -17.46
CA GLY A 24 -32.26 20.73 -18.26
C GLY A 24 -32.12 21.63 -19.49
N SER A 25 -31.65 22.87 -19.29
CA SER A 25 -31.37 23.82 -20.36
C SER A 25 -30.30 23.31 -21.32
N THR A 26 -29.19 22.73 -20.83
CA THR A 26 -28.14 22.15 -21.69
C THR A 26 -28.67 21.00 -22.55
N ARG A 27 -29.52 20.12 -22.00
CA ARG A 27 -30.16 19.05 -22.78
C ARG A 27 -31.09 19.60 -23.86
N LEU A 28 -31.89 20.62 -23.54
CA LEU A 28 -32.78 21.27 -24.51
C LEU A 28 -31.97 21.96 -25.62
N VAL A 29 -30.88 22.65 -25.27
CA VAL A 29 -29.98 23.26 -26.25
C VAL A 29 -29.32 22.20 -27.13
N SER A 30 -28.87 21.08 -26.55
CA SER A 30 -28.30 19.96 -27.32
C SER A 30 -29.29 19.40 -28.33
N GLN A 31 -30.55 19.17 -27.92
CA GLN A 31 -31.61 18.69 -28.82
C GLN A 31 -31.92 19.71 -29.93
N GLY A 32 -31.94 21.00 -29.61
CA GLY A 32 -32.13 22.06 -30.59
C GLY A 32 -30.97 22.15 -31.59
N LEU A 33 -29.73 21.99 -31.13
CA LEU A 33 -28.53 21.95 -31.98
C LEU A 33 -28.48 20.70 -32.86
N GLU A 34 -28.90 19.54 -32.35
CA GLU A 34 -29.03 18.30 -33.14
C GLU A 34 -30.08 18.46 -34.26
N ALA A 35 -31.24 19.04 -33.94
CA ALA A 35 -32.26 19.36 -34.94
C ALA A 35 -31.71 20.32 -36.01
N LEU A 36 -31.06 21.41 -35.58
CA LEU A 36 -30.46 22.39 -36.48
C LEU A 36 -29.36 21.78 -37.37
N ARG A 37 -28.54 20.88 -36.81
CA ARG A 37 -27.53 20.11 -37.55
C ARG A 37 -28.19 19.28 -38.65
N SER A 38 -29.27 18.58 -38.33
CA SER A 38 -30.00 17.75 -39.28
C SER A 38 -30.62 18.57 -40.44
N GLU A 39 -31.17 19.74 -40.13
CA GLU A 39 -31.70 20.67 -41.14
C GLU A 39 -30.59 21.23 -42.03
N HIS A 40 -29.47 21.67 -41.43
CA HIS A 40 -28.31 22.17 -42.19
C HIS A 40 -27.74 21.10 -43.10
N GLN A 41 -27.68 19.85 -42.63
CA GLN A 41 -27.23 18.71 -43.42
C GLN A 41 -28.18 18.42 -44.59
N ALA A 42 -29.50 18.48 -44.38
CA ALA A 42 -30.49 18.32 -45.45
C ALA A 42 -30.36 19.44 -46.50
N VAL A 43 -30.23 20.71 -46.08
CA VAL A 43 -30.04 21.84 -47.00
C VAL A 43 -28.71 21.71 -47.76
N LEU A 44 -27.64 21.28 -47.07
CA LEU A 44 -26.33 21.06 -47.70
C LEU A 44 -26.42 19.97 -48.78
N GLN A 45 -27.14 18.88 -48.53
CA GLN A 45 -27.39 17.82 -49.50
C GLN A 45 -28.17 18.35 -50.71
N SER A 46 -29.25 19.11 -50.49
CA SER A 46 -30.01 19.73 -51.58
C SER A 46 -29.16 20.71 -52.40
N LEU A 47 -28.34 21.55 -51.75
CA LEU A 47 -27.43 22.45 -52.47
C LEU A 47 -26.37 21.67 -53.25
N SER A 48 -25.84 20.59 -52.69
CA SER A 48 -24.86 19.75 -53.39
C SER A 48 -25.47 19.11 -54.64
N GLN A 49 -26.69 18.60 -54.56
CA GLN A 49 -27.45 18.12 -55.73
C GLN A 49 -27.69 19.23 -56.76
N THR A 50 -27.98 20.46 -56.34
CA THR A 50 -28.11 21.59 -57.29
C THR A 50 -26.80 21.97 -57.95
N ILE A 51 -25.67 21.89 -57.23
CA ILE A 51 -24.33 22.14 -57.79
C ILE A 51 -24.02 21.08 -58.86
N GLU A 52 -24.35 19.82 -58.61
CA GLU A 52 -24.18 18.73 -59.58
C GLU A 52 -25.03 18.93 -60.86
N CYS A 53 -26.23 19.52 -60.71
CA CYS A 53 -27.13 19.80 -61.83
C CYS A 53 -26.79 21.07 -62.63
N LEU A 54 -26.15 22.07 -62.00
CA LEU A 54 -25.84 23.34 -62.66
C LEU A 54 -24.68 23.15 -63.66
N GLN A 55 -24.99 23.28 -64.95
CA GLN A 55 -24.01 23.22 -66.02
C GLN A 55 -23.21 24.52 -66.08
N GLN A 56 -21.96 24.45 -65.62
CA GLN A 56 -20.80 25.33 -65.88
C GLN A 56 -21.10 26.82 -66.18
N GLY A 57 -20.88 27.70 -65.20
CA GLY A 57 -20.42 29.07 -65.48
C GLY A 57 -21.40 30.22 -65.23
N GLY A 58 -22.50 29.99 -64.52
CA GLY A 58 -23.44 31.07 -64.14
C GLY A 58 -23.05 31.77 -62.83
N HIS A 59 -23.40 33.06 -62.68
CA HIS A 59 -23.37 33.78 -61.39
C HIS A 59 -24.11 33.03 -60.26
N GLU A 60 -25.12 32.24 -60.62
CA GLU A 60 -25.88 31.39 -59.68
C GLU A 60 -25.00 30.29 -59.05
N GLU A 61 -24.07 29.71 -59.80
CA GLU A 61 -23.17 28.67 -59.32
C GLU A 61 -22.27 29.21 -58.19
N GLY A 62 -21.72 30.42 -58.36
CA GLY A 62 -20.93 31.09 -57.32
C GLY A 62 -21.72 31.33 -56.03
N LEU A 63 -22.97 31.80 -56.15
CA LEU A 63 -23.84 32.05 -55.00
C LEU A 63 -24.21 30.75 -54.26
N VAL A 64 -24.47 29.65 -54.99
CA VAL A 64 -24.78 28.34 -54.40
C VAL A 64 -23.56 27.78 -53.65
N HIS A 65 -22.35 27.90 -54.21
CA HIS A 65 -21.10 27.50 -53.54
C HIS A 65 -20.84 28.31 -52.27
N GLU A 66 -21.11 29.63 -52.29
CA GLU A 66 -20.98 30.47 -51.11
C GLU A 66 -21.95 30.08 -50.00
N LYS A 67 -23.23 29.82 -50.34
CA LYS A 67 -24.22 29.31 -49.39
C LYS A 67 -23.82 27.97 -48.79
N ALA A 68 -23.33 27.04 -49.61
CA ALA A 68 -22.83 25.75 -49.13
C ALA A 68 -21.63 25.91 -48.19
N ARG A 69 -20.71 26.84 -48.50
CA ARG A 69 -19.56 27.16 -47.62
C ARG A 69 -20.00 27.77 -46.28
N GLN A 70 -21.01 28.65 -46.30
CA GLN A 70 -21.57 29.23 -45.08
C GLN A 70 -22.27 28.16 -44.22
N LEU A 71 -23.02 27.24 -44.83
CA LEU A 71 -23.64 26.11 -44.11
C LEU A 71 -22.61 25.17 -43.49
N ARG A 72 -21.52 24.85 -44.19
CA ARG A 72 -20.42 24.04 -43.60
C ARG A 72 -19.83 24.69 -42.36
N ARG A 73 -19.53 25.99 -42.40
CA ARG A 73 -19.05 26.73 -41.21
C ARG A 73 -20.09 26.76 -40.09
N SER A 74 -21.38 26.90 -40.42
CA SER A 74 -22.46 26.82 -39.43
C SER A 74 -22.51 25.44 -38.77
N MET A 75 -22.37 24.36 -39.55
CA MET A 75 -22.31 22.99 -39.02
C MET A 75 -21.12 22.78 -38.09
N GLU A 76 -19.92 23.26 -38.44
CA GLU A 76 -18.73 23.19 -37.57
C GLU A 76 -18.98 23.87 -36.21
N ASN A 77 -19.65 25.03 -36.19
CA ASN A 77 -20.00 25.72 -34.95
C ASN A 77 -21.06 24.96 -34.13
N ILE A 78 -22.04 24.34 -34.80
CA ILE A 78 -23.05 23.51 -34.13
C ILE A 78 -22.40 22.28 -33.50
N GLU A 79 -21.47 21.63 -34.20
CA GLU A 79 -20.73 20.47 -33.70
C GLU A 79 -19.83 20.83 -32.50
N LEU A 80 -19.17 21.99 -32.55
CA LEU A 80 -18.45 22.51 -31.40
C LEU A 80 -19.39 22.71 -30.20
N GLY A 81 -20.54 23.37 -30.41
CA GLY A 81 -21.54 23.58 -29.35
C GLY A 81 -22.11 22.28 -28.77
N LEU A 82 -22.32 21.26 -29.60
CA LEU A 82 -22.73 19.93 -29.17
C LEU A 82 -21.65 19.25 -28.32
N SER A 83 -20.38 19.37 -28.73
CA SER A 83 -19.26 18.81 -27.96
C SER A 83 -19.12 19.46 -26.58
N GLU A 84 -19.30 20.78 -26.49
CA GLU A 84 -19.29 21.52 -25.22
C GLU A 84 -20.45 21.09 -24.31
N ALA A 85 -21.67 20.96 -24.86
CA ALA A 85 -22.83 20.47 -24.14
C ALA A 85 -22.62 19.04 -23.60
N GLN A 86 -22.02 18.16 -24.42
CA GLN A 86 -21.69 16.80 -24.01
C GLN A 86 -20.67 16.77 -22.85
N VAL A 87 -19.63 17.61 -22.90
CA VAL A 87 -18.65 17.76 -21.81
C VAL A 87 -19.32 18.24 -20.53
N MET A 88 -20.23 19.21 -20.60
CA MET A 88 -20.98 19.69 -19.44
C MET A 88 -21.82 18.59 -18.79
N LEU A 89 -22.52 17.78 -19.60
CA LEU A 89 -23.32 16.66 -19.11
C LEU A 89 -22.46 15.56 -18.47
N ALA A 90 -21.32 15.24 -19.08
CA ALA A 90 -20.37 14.28 -18.53
C ALA A 90 -19.78 14.76 -17.19
N LEU A 91 -19.38 16.04 -17.12
CA LEU A 91 -18.88 16.64 -15.89
C LEU A 91 -19.90 16.60 -14.76
N ALA A 92 -21.17 16.88 -15.06
CA ALA A 92 -22.24 16.83 -14.07
C ALA A 92 -22.51 15.41 -13.57
N SER A 93 -22.44 14.41 -14.46
CA SER A 93 -22.53 12.99 -14.08
C SER A 93 -21.39 12.61 -13.13
N HIS A 94 -20.14 12.98 -13.47
CA HIS A 94 -18.98 12.72 -12.61
C HIS A 94 -19.05 13.44 -11.26
N LEU A 95 -19.56 14.68 -11.23
CA LEU A 95 -19.77 15.39 -9.98
C LEU A 95 -20.76 14.66 -9.08
N SER A 96 -21.88 14.19 -9.64
CA SER A 96 -22.89 13.42 -8.90
C SER A 96 -22.33 12.12 -8.30
N THR A 97 -21.48 11.39 -9.05
CA THR A 97 -20.84 10.17 -8.52
C THR A 97 -19.91 10.49 -7.37
N VAL A 98 -19.06 11.51 -7.51
CA VAL A 98 -18.12 11.95 -6.47
C VAL A 98 -18.86 12.45 -5.22
N GLU A 99 -19.98 13.16 -5.39
CA GLU A 99 -20.81 13.61 -4.27
C GLU A 99 -21.46 12.44 -3.52
N SER A 100 -21.93 11.44 -4.25
CA SER A 100 -22.48 10.22 -3.64
C SER A 100 -21.43 9.44 -2.84
N GLU A 101 -20.20 9.34 -3.35
CA GLU A 101 -19.08 8.70 -2.66
C GLU A 101 -18.66 9.48 -1.43
N LYS A 102 -18.54 10.81 -1.54
CA LYS A 102 -18.28 11.71 -0.42
C LYS A 102 -19.33 11.53 0.69
N GLN A 103 -20.60 11.34 0.34
CA GLN A 103 -21.65 11.10 1.33
C GLN A 103 -21.53 9.72 2.00
N LYS A 104 -21.19 8.67 1.24
CA LYS A 104 -20.90 7.33 1.79
C LYS A 104 -19.73 7.37 2.77
N LEU A 105 -18.63 8.02 2.39
CA LEU A 105 -17.45 8.19 3.25
C LEU A 105 -17.77 8.99 4.52
N ARG A 106 -18.56 10.07 4.42
CA ARG A 106 -19.03 10.81 5.59
C ARG A 106 -19.88 9.95 6.53
N ALA A 107 -20.76 9.10 5.99
CA ALA A 107 -21.54 8.17 6.80
C ALA A 107 -20.65 7.12 7.49
N GLN A 108 -19.64 6.58 6.79
CA GLN A 108 -18.68 5.64 7.35
C GLN A 108 -17.83 6.27 8.46
N VAL A 109 -17.35 7.50 8.28
CA VAL A 109 -16.63 8.25 9.33
C VAL A 109 -17.50 8.42 10.57
N ARG A 110 -18.79 8.76 10.41
CA ARG A 110 -19.72 8.85 11.56
C ARG A 110 -19.87 7.51 12.28
N ARG A 111 -20.04 6.40 11.55
CA ARG A 111 -20.11 5.04 12.13
C ARG A 111 -18.84 4.69 12.89
N LEU A 112 -17.67 4.92 12.29
CA LEU A 112 -16.38 4.69 12.94
C LEU A 112 -16.20 5.54 14.20
N CYS A 113 -16.61 6.81 14.19
CA CYS A 113 -16.59 7.65 15.39
C CYS A 113 -17.49 7.10 16.50
N GLN A 114 -18.68 6.60 16.15
CA GLN A 114 -19.62 6.00 17.10
C GLN A 114 -19.09 4.68 17.68
N GLU A 115 -18.55 3.79 16.85
CA GLU A 115 -17.89 2.56 17.29
C GLU A 115 -16.68 2.86 18.20
N ASN A 116 -15.88 3.86 17.84
CA ASN A 116 -14.76 4.31 18.66
C ASN A 116 -15.20 4.91 20.00
N GLN A 117 -16.37 5.55 20.07
CA GLN A 117 -16.95 6.01 21.32
C GLN A 117 -17.42 4.82 22.16
N TRP A 118 -18.18 3.89 21.55
CA TRP A 118 -18.65 2.68 22.21
C TRP A 118 -17.51 1.83 22.78
N LEU A 119 -16.43 1.63 22.02
CA LEU A 119 -15.25 0.91 22.50
C LEU A 119 -14.56 1.59 23.68
N ARG A 120 -14.58 2.94 23.76
CA ARG A 120 -14.06 3.67 24.93
C ARG A 120 -14.95 3.48 26.15
N ASP A 121 -16.26 3.49 25.97
CA ASP A 121 -17.22 3.28 27.06
C ASP A 121 -17.15 1.85 27.59
N GLU A 122 -17.04 0.84 26.71
CA GLU A 122 -16.80 -0.56 27.09
C GLU A 122 -15.45 -0.75 27.78
N LEU A 123 -14.39 -0.11 27.29
CA LEU A 123 -13.08 -0.14 27.93
C LEU A 123 -13.13 0.50 29.34
N ALA A 124 -13.81 1.62 29.50
CA ALA A 124 -14.00 2.25 30.80
C ALA A 124 -14.82 1.34 31.75
N GLY A 125 -15.88 0.71 31.24
CA GLY A 125 -16.70 -0.22 32.01
C GLY A 125 -15.96 -1.49 32.43
N THR A 126 -15.08 -2.03 31.57
CA THR A 126 -14.22 -3.17 31.90
C THR A 126 -13.14 -2.81 32.92
N GLN A 127 -12.53 -1.63 32.80
CA GLN A 127 -11.57 -1.11 33.79
C GLN A 127 -12.21 -0.91 35.17
N GLN A 128 -13.44 -0.39 35.23
CA GLN A 128 -14.15 -0.24 36.50
C GLN A 128 -14.47 -1.60 37.14
N ARG A 129 -14.85 -2.61 36.34
CA ARG A 129 -15.08 -3.98 36.85
C ARG A 129 -13.79 -4.60 37.37
N LEU A 130 -12.68 -4.42 36.66
CA LEU A 130 -11.37 -4.89 37.09
C LEU A 130 -10.97 -4.25 38.42
N GLN A 131 -11.07 -2.93 38.54
CA GLN A 131 -10.75 -2.21 39.78
C GLN A 131 -11.61 -2.70 40.97
N ARG A 132 -12.90 -2.97 40.76
CA ARG A 132 -13.77 -3.54 41.79
C ARG A 132 -13.35 -4.95 42.19
N SER A 133 -12.97 -5.79 41.23
CA SER A 133 -12.47 -7.14 41.53
C SER A 133 -11.13 -7.10 42.26
N GLU A 134 -10.24 -6.17 41.92
CA GLU A 134 -8.96 -5.96 42.61
C GLU A 134 -9.18 -5.49 44.06
N GLN A 135 -10.13 -4.58 44.29
CA GLN A 135 -10.52 -4.15 45.64
C GLN A 135 -11.10 -5.30 46.47
N ALA A 136 -11.96 -6.14 45.86
CA ALA A 136 -12.51 -7.31 46.54
C ALA A 136 -11.43 -8.34 46.90
N VAL A 137 -10.47 -8.57 46.01
CA VAL A 137 -9.32 -9.47 46.29
C VAL A 137 -8.47 -8.93 47.43
N ALA A 138 -8.19 -7.63 47.46
CA ALA A 138 -7.44 -7.01 48.56
C ALA A 138 -8.16 -7.17 49.92
N GLN A 139 -9.48 -6.99 49.95
CA GLN A 139 -10.30 -7.22 51.15
C GLN A 139 -10.22 -8.68 51.62
N LEU A 140 -10.36 -9.64 50.70
CA LEU A 140 -10.24 -11.06 51.03
C LEU A 140 -8.83 -11.43 51.53
N GLU A 141 -7.78 -10.81 51.00
CA GLU A 141 -6.41 -11.00 51.49
C GLU A 141 -6.21 -10.45 52.91
N GLU A 142 -6.83 -9.33 53.25
CA GLU A 142 -6.83 -8.78 54.61
C GLU A 142 -7.62 -9.66 55.58
N GLU A 143 -8.81 -10.12 55.20
CA GLU A 143 -9.61 -11.06 55.98
C GLU A 143 -8.87 -12.38 56.21
N LYS A 144 -8.20 -12.90 55.18
CA LYS A 144 -7.36 -14.10 55.30
C LYS A 144 -6.24 -13.88 56.34
N LYS A 145 -5.51 -12.77 56.27
CA LYS A 145 -4.46 -12.45 57.25
C LYS A 145 -5.01 -12.31 58.66
N HIS A 146 -6.20 -11.72 58.82
CA HIS A 146 -6.87 -11.60 60.11
C HIS A 146 -7.28 -12.97 60.68
N LEU A 147 -7.80 -13.87 59.84
CA LEU A 147 -8.13 -15.24 60.24
C LEU A 147 -6.87 -16.04 60.59
N GLU A 148 -5.78 -15.88 59.85
CA GLU A 148 -4.48 -16.49 60.18
C GLU A 148 -3.95 -15.98 61.54
N PHE A 149 -4.10 -14.68 61.83
CA PHE A 149 -3.73 -14.10 63.12
C PHE A 149 -4.59 -14.63 64.28
N LEU A 150 -5.91 -14.72 64.10
CA LEU A 150 -6.82 -15.36 65.06
C LEU A 150 -6.51 -16.85 65.28
N GLY A 151 -6.06 -17.54 64.22
CA GLY A 151 -5.59 -18.93 64.29
C GLY A 151 -4.35 -19.05 65.18
N GLN A 152 -3.38 -18.15 65.02
CA GLN A 152 -2.18 -18.11 65.86
C GLN A 152 -2.52 -17.79 67.33
N LEU A 153 -3.42 -16.86 67.61
CA LEU A 153 -3.87 -16.54 68.97
C LEU A 153 -4.51 -17.76 69.66
N ARG A 154 -5.39 -18.50 68.96
CA ARG A 154 -6.00 -19.71 69.51
C ARG A 154 -4.99 -20.81 69.84
N GLN A 155 -3.88 -20.90 69.09
CA GLN A 155 -2.81 -21.85 69.43
C GLN A 155 -2.17 -21.51 70.78
N TYR A 156 -2.03 -20.22 71.12
CA TYR A 156 -1.51 -19.81 72.44
C TYR A 156 -2.50 -20.02 73.58
N ASP A 157 -3.81 -19.92 73.34
CA ASP A 157 -4.83 -20.22 74.36
C ASP A 157 -4.87 -21.73 74.69
N GLU A 158 -4.68 -22.60 73.71
CA GLU A 158 -4.56 -24.06 73.94
C GLU A 158 -3.29 -24.41 74.73
N ASP A 159 -2.15 -23.77 74.43
CA ASP A 159 -0.89 -24.01 75.14
C ASP A 159 -0.91 -23.48 76.59
N GLY A 160 -1.88 -22.63 76.95
CA GLY A 160 -2.05 -22.07 78.30
C GLY A 160 -2.73 -22.98 79.31
N HIS A 161 -3.34 -24.10 78.88
CA HIS A 161 -4.04 -25.03 79.76
C HIS A 161 -3.17 -26.25 80.14
N THR A 162 -1.97 -26.01 80.66
CA THR A 162 -1.27 -27.02 81.49
C THR A 162 -1.71 -26.86 82.94
N SER A 163 -2.92 -27.30 83.27
CA SER A 163 -3.40 -27.41 84.65
C SER A 163 -4.24 -28.66 84.78
N GLU A 164 -3.75 -29.53 85.64
CA GLU A 164 -4.24 -30.84 85.98
C GLU A 164 -5.73 -30.84 86.38
N GLU A 165 -6.65 -31.23 85.49
CA GLU A 165 -7.97 -31.70 85.90
C GLU A 165 -8.28 -33.05 85.25
N LYS A 166 -7.87 -34.08 86.00
CA LYS A 166 -8.62 -35.29 86.37
C LYS A 166 -9.70 -35.79 85.41
N GLU A 167 -9.44 -37.01 84.93
CA GLU A 167 -10.34 -38.17 85.00
C GLU A 167 -11.85 -37.88 84.94
N GLY A 168 -12.49 -38.25 83.83
CA GLY A 168 -13.95 -38.33 83.82
C GLY A 168 -14.56 -38.51 82.45
N ASP A 169 -14.41 -39.70 81.88
CA ASP A 169 -15.52 -40.43 81.25
C ASP A 169 -16.40 -39.66 80.24
N ALA A 170 -15.97 -39.65 78.98
CA ALA A 170 -16.90 -39.50 77.86
C ALA A 170 -16.33 -40.25 76.65
N THR A 171 -16.77 -41.50 76.52
CA THR A 171 -17.13 -42.14 75.24
C THR A 171 -16.24 -41.74 74.08
N LYS A 172 -15.16 -42.50 73.92
CA LYS A 172 -14.36 -42.62 72.69
C LYS A 172 -15.25 -43.25 71.61
N ASP A 173 -16.25 -42.50 71.15
CA ASP A 173 -17.14 -42.86 70.05
C ASP A 173 -16.36 -42.71 68.74
N SER A 174 -15.99 -43.88 68.22
CA SER A 174 -16.06 -44.23 66.80
C SER A 174 -15.53 -43.19 65.80
N LEU A 175 -14.20 -43.15 65.63
CA LEU A 175 -13.56 -42.52 64.48
C LEU A 175 -12.74 -43.56 63.70
N ASP A 176 -13.42 -44.63 63.23
CA ASP A 176 -12.81 -45.76 62.50
C ASP A 176 -13.60 -46.13 61.22
N ASP A 177 -14.31 -45.19 60.57
CA ASP A 177 -15.20 -45.49 59.42
C ASP A 177 -14.91 -44.73 58.10
N LEU A 178 -13.65 -44.41 57.79
CA LEU A 178 -13.32 -43.83 56.47
C LEU A 178 -12.18 -44.49 55.70
N PHE A 179 -11.67 -45.64 56.16
CA PHE A 179 -10.73 -46.45 55.39
C PHE A 179 -11.30 -47.85 55.15
N PRO A 180 -11.91 -48.12 53.99
CA PRO A 180 -12.17 -49.49 53.56
C PRO A 180 -10.82 -50.15 53.26
N ASN A 181 -10.30 -50.89 54.24
CA ASN A 181 -9.32 -51.92 54.02
C ASN A 181 -10.08 -53.16 53.53
N GLU A 182 -10.27 -53.29 52.22
CA GLU A 182 -10.45 -54.62 51.64
C GLU A 182 -9.21 -54.97 50.84
N GLU A 183 -8.46 -55.85 51.49
CA GLU A 183 -7.42 -56.71 50.97
C GLU A 183 -7.97 -57.55 49.80
N GLU A 184 -7.06 -57.87 48.87
CA GLU A 184 -7.06 -59.09 48.05
C GLU A 184 -8.21 -59.28 47.03
N GLU A 185 -7.91 -59.13 45.73
CA GLU A 185 -8.04 -60.22 44.75
C GLU A 185 -7.63 -59.79 43.32
N ASP A 186 -6.76 -60.62 42.74
CA ASP A 186 -6.44 -60.87 41.33
C ASP A 186 -5.68 -59.85 40.43
N PRO A 187 -4.45 -60.21 40.01
CA PRO A 187 -3.73 -59.57 38.92
C PRO A 187 -4.01 -60.29 37.59
N SER A 188 -4.93 -59.80 36.75
CA SER A 188 -4.81 -59.99 35.31
C SER A 188 -5.72 -59.08 34.50
N ASN A 189 -5.20 -58.59 33.37
CA ASN A 189 -5.93 -58.04 32.23
C ASN A 189 -6.67 -56.70 32.40
N GLY A 190 -5.90 -55.63 32.28
CA GLY A 190 -6.44 -54.32 31.90
C GLY A 190 -5.34 -53.33 31.59
N LEU A 191 -4.75 -53.42 30.40
CA LEU A 191 -3.81 -52.45 29.85
C LEU A 191 -4.47 -51.06 29.74
N SER A 192 -4.54 -50.30 30.85
CA SER A 192 -4.85 -48.87 30.83
C SER A 192 -3.56 -48.11 30.57
N ARG A 193 -3.20 -48.07 29.29
CA ARG A 193 -2.13 -47.26 28.74
C ARG A 193 -2.46 -45.79 29.01
N GLY A 194 -1.56 -45.12 29.72
CA GLY A 194 -1.73 -43.79 30.27
C GLY A 194 -2.37 -42.78 29.33
N GLN A 195 -3.24 -41.97 29.93
CA GLN A 195 -3.87 -40.76 29.40
C GLN A 195 -2.85 -39.63 29.18
N GLY A 196 -1.76 -39.92 28.47
CA GLY A 196 -0.73 -38.96 28.06
C GLY A 196 -0.76 -38.62 26.57
N ALA A 197 -1.80 -39.01 25.82
CA ALA A 197 -1.76 -38.99 24.36
C ALA A 197 -2.96 -38.33 23.64
N THR A 198 -3.72 -37.44 24.29
CA THR A 198 -4.84 -36.75 23.62
C THR A 198 -4.56 -35.32 23.17
N ALA A 199 -3.38 -34.74 23.43
CA ALA A 199 -3.01 -33.42 22.91
C ALA A 199 -2.31 -33.44 21.53
N ALA A 200 -1.96 -34.61 21.00
CA ALA A 200 -1.31 -34.72 19.69
C ALA A 200 -2.28 -34.73 18.49
N GLN A 201 -3.59 -34.58 18.74
CA GLN A 201 -4.61 -34.68 17.71
C GLN A 201 -5.15 -33.27 17.39
N GLN A 202 -4.72 -32.72 16.25
CA GLN A 202 -5.18 -31.43 15.69
C GLN A 202 -4.66 -30.17 16.42
N GLY A 203 -3.33 -30.01 16.43
CA GLY A 203 -2.59 -28.92 17.09
C GLY A 203 -2.75 -27.53 16.47
N GLY A 204 -3.97 -27.04 16.29
CA GLY A 204 -4.21 -25.63 16.00
C GLY A 204 -4.00 -24.78 17.24
N TYR A 205 -2.76 -24.56 17.67
CA TYR A 205 -2.49 -23.52 18.67
C TYR A 205 -2.91 -22.17 18.07
N GLU A 206 -4.07 -21.66 18.51
CA GLU A 206 -4.57 -20.35 18.14
C GLU A 206 -3.94 -19.28 19.02
N ILE A 207 -3.41 -18.23 18.39
CA ILE A 207 -2.80 -17.11 19.09
C ILE A 207 -3.90 -16.37 19.89
N PRO A 208 -3.76 -16.23 21.23
CA PRO A 208 -4.75 -15.53 22.05
C PRO A 208 -5.05 -14.13 21.52
N ALA A 209 -6.33 -13.73 21.60
CA ALA A 209 -6.79 -12.44 21.08
C ALA A 209 -6.00 -11.26 21.66
N ARG A 210 -5.62 -11.32 22.95
CA ARG A 210 -4.77 -10.31 23.62
C ARG A 210 -3.38 -10.19 22.99
N LEU A 211 -2.76 -11.30 22.58
CA LEU A 211 -1.45 -11.26 21.92
C LEU A 211 -1.58 -10.74 20.48
N ARG A 212 -2.68 -11.08 19.81
CA ARG A 212 -2.98 -10.55 18.46
C ARG A 212 -3.19 -9.03 18.48
N THR A 213 -3.92 -8.50 19.47
CA THR A 213 -4.10 -7.04 19.62
C THR A 213 -2.78 -6.36 19.99
N LEU A 214 -2.00 -6.92 20.91
CA LEU A 214 -0.67 -6.43 21.25
C LEU A 214 0.26 -6.44 20.04
N HIS A 215 0.26 -7.52 19.25
CA HIS A 215 1.03 -7.64 18.02
C HIS A 215 0.71 -6.50 17.04
N ASN A 216 -0.58 -6.25 16.78
CA ASN A 216 -1.01 -5.20 15.89
C ASN A 216 -0.59 -3.81 16.41
N LEU A 217 -0.73 -3.56 17.71
CA LEU A 217 -0.32 -2.30 18.33
C LEU A 217 1.19 -2.08 18.23
N VAL A 218 1.98 -3.13 18.46
CA VAL A 218 3.44 -3.11 18.35
C VAL A 218 3.88 -2.83 16.91
N ILE A 219 3.25 -3.47 15.92
CA ILE A 219 3.51 -3.18 14.50
C ILE A 219 3.22 -1.71 14.19
N GLN A 220 2.10 -1.17 14.68
CA GLN A 220 1.76 0.24 14.46
C GLN A 220 2.80 1.18 15.08
N TYR A 221 3.23 0.94 16.32
CA TYR A 221 4.28 1.74 16.95
C TYR A 221 5.64 1.60 16.26
N ALA A 222 6.01 0.39 15.84
CA ALA A 222 7.24 0.15 15.07
C ALA A 222 7.22 0.86 13.71
N ALA A 223 6.08 0.86 13.01
CA ALA A 223 5.90 1.58 11.75
C ALA A 223 6.01 3.12 11.93
N GLN A 224 5.64 3.64 13.10
CA GLN A 224 5.83 5.05 13.48
C GLN A 224 7.28 5.36 13.94
N GLY A 225 8.11 4.33 14.12
CA GLY A 225 9.47 4.43 14.69
C GLY A 225 9.48 4.68 16.20
N ARG A 226 8.37 4.47 16.91
CA ARG A 226 8.24 4.66 18.37
C ARG A 226 8.71 3.42 19.14
N TYR A 227 9.97 3.05 18.95
CA TYR A 227 10.56 1.86 19.58
C TYR A 227 10.68 1.98 21.10
N GLU A 228 10.78 3.20 21.62
CA GLU A 228 10.81 3.52 23.05
C GLU A 228 9.54 3.06 23.79
N VAL A 229 8.40 2.96 23.09
CA VAL A 229 7.15 2.45 23.65
C VAL A 229 6.97 0.97 23.31
N ALA A 230 7.28 0.58 22.07
CA ALA A 230 7.09 -0.80 21.60
C ALA A 230 7.93 -1.83 22.37
N VAL A 231 9.21 -1.54 22.61
CA VAL A 231 10.12 -2.50 23.29
C VAL A 231 9.73 -2.73 24.75
N PRO A 232 9.51 -1.70 25.59
CA PRO A 232 9.06 -1.92 26.97
C PRO A 232 7.71 -2.62 27.06
N LEU A 233 6.75 -2.28 26.19
CA LEU A 233 5.45 -2.98 26.16
C LEU A 233 5.61 -4.47 25.85
N CYS A 234 6.45 -4.83 24.88
CA CYS A 234 6.73 -6.22 24.57
C CYS A 234 7.42 -6.96 25.73
N LYS A 235 8.38 -6.31 26.40
CA LYS A 235 9.09 -6.90 27.54
C LYS A 235 8.16 -7.12 28.73
N GLN A 236 7.35 -6.11 29.08
CA GLN A 236 6.36 -6.24 30.16
C GLN A 236 5.37 -7.37 29.89
N ALA A 237 4.83 -7.44 28.67
CA ALA A 237 3.91 -8.53 28.30
C ALA A 237 4.59 -9.90 28.30
N LEU A 238 5.87 -9.98 27.95
CA LEU A 238 6.65 -11.21 28.02
C LEU A 238 6.87 -11.65 29.47
N GLU A 239 7.28 -10.74 30.36
CA GLU A 239 7.46 -10.99 31.79
C GLU A 239 6.15 -11.43 32.46
N ASP A 240 5.03 -10.79 32.11
CA ASP A 240 3.70 -11.19 32.60
C ASP A 240 3.33 -12.61 32.17
N LEU A 241 3.57 -12.97 30.90
CA LEU A 241 3.29 -14.33 30.40
C LEU A 241 4.22 -15.38 31.02
N GLU A 242 5.50 -15.06 31.19
CA GLU A 242 6.46 -15.97 31.84
C GLU A 242 6.08 -16.21 33.30
N ARG A 243 5.56 -15.19 34.00
CA ARG A 243 5.06 -15.31 35.37
C ARG A 243 3.75 -16.10 35.46
N THR A 244 2.80 -15.88 34.54
CA THR A 244 1.47 -16.51 34.60
C THR A 244 1.46 -17.94 34.07
N SER A 245 2.14 -18.20 32.95
CA SER A 245 2.05 -19.47 32.22
C SER A 245 3.36 -20.25 32.19
N GLY A 246 4.47 -19.65 32.64
CA GLY A 246 5.81 -20.25 32.59
C GLY A 246 6.52 -20.03 31.25
N ARG A 247 7.86 -20.07 31.30
CA ARG A 247 8.73 -19.82 30.12
C ARG A 247 8.54 -20.82 28.98
N GLY A 248 8.05 -22.01 29.27
CA GLY A 248 7.80 -23.05 28.27
C GLY A 248 6.51 -22.84 27.45
N HIS A 249 5.68 -21.84 27.75
CA HIS A 249 4.37 -21.73 27.09
C HIS A 249 4.45 -21.21 25.63
N PRO A 250 3.64 -21.71 24.67
CA PRO A 250 3.68 -21.24 23.28
C PRO A 250 3.41 -19.73 23.08
N ASP A 251 2.67 -19.12 24.01
CA ASP A 251 2.44 -17.66 24.06
C ASP A 251 3.75 -16.87 24.23
N VAL A 252 4.67 -17.39 25.05
CA VAL A 252 5.99 -16.80 25.29
C VAL A 252 6.78 -16.81 23.99
N ALA A 253 6.78 -17.91 23.24
CA ALA A 253 7.41 -17.98 21.92
C ALA A 253 6.81 -16.99 20.92
N THR A 254 5.50 -16.77 20.98
CA THR A 254 4.81 -15.77 20.15
C THR A 254 5.26 -14.35 20.52
N MET A 255 5.37 -14.03 21.82
CA MET A 255 5.86 -12.74 22.27
C MET A 255 7.34 -12.49 21.95
N LEU A 256 8.19 -13.50 22.11
CA LEU A 256 9.60 -13.45 21.70
C LEU A 256 9.72 -13.15 20.20
N ASN A 257 8.90 -13.80 19.37
CA ASN A 257 8.85 -13.53 17.94
C ASN A 257 8.41 -12.08 17.64
N ILE A 258 7.43 -11.54 18.36
CA ILE A 258 6.99 -10.14 18.20
C ILE A 258 8.13 -9.18 18.56
N LEU A 259 8.80 -9.39 19.70
CA LEU A 259 9.93 -8.57 20.12
C LEU A 259 11.10 -8.66 19.13
N ALA A 260 11.36 -9.84 18.57
CA ALA A 260 12.38 -10.03 17.54
C ALA A 260 12.09 -9.23 16.26
N LEU A 261 10.83 -9.13 15.84
CA LEU A 261 10.44 -8.28 14.71
C LEU A 261 10.72 -6.79 15.00
N VAL A 262 10.43 -6.34 16.23
CA VAL A 262 10.73 -4.96 16.65
C VAL A 262 12.23 -4.67 16.65
N TYR A 263 13.06 -5.61 17.11
CA TYR A 263 14.52 -5.48 17.05
C TYR A 263 15.08 -5.58 15.64
N ARG A 264 14.49 -6.41 14.77
CA ARG A 264 14.84 -6.44 13.35
C ARG A 264 14.63 -5.07 12.71
N ASP A 265 13.50 -4.42 12.99
CA ASP A 265 13.19 -3.10 12.42
C ASP A 265 14.13 -2.00 12.97
N GLN A 266 14.73 -2.20 14.15
CA GLN A 266 15.83 -1.38 14.69
C GLN A 266 17.22 -1.78 14.15
N ASN A 267 17.31 -2.72 13.21
CA ASN A 267 18.56 -3.31 12.71
C ASN A 267 19.41 -4.04 13.77
N LYS A 268 18.83 -4.38 14.94
CA LYS A 268 19.47 -5.16 16.00
C LYS A 268 19.36 -6.66 15.73
N TYR A 269 19.96 -7.10 14.64
CA TYR A 269 19.77 -8.47 14.12
C TYR A 269 20.33 -9.56 15.04
N LYS A 270 21.38 -9.28 15.83
CA LYS A 270 21.95 -10.25 16.78
C LYS A 270 20.96 -10.57 17.91
N GLU A 271 20.42 -9.53 18.54
CA GLU A 271 19.42 -9.65 19.61
C GLU A 271 18.15 -10.33 19.09
N ALA A 272 17.67 -9.94 17.91
CA ALA A 272 16.51 -10.57 17.28
C ALA A 272 16.73 -12.07 17.01
N ALA A 273 17.95 -12.47 16.61
CA ALA A 273 18.26 -13.89 16.37
C ALA A 273 18.29 -14.70 17.67
N HIS A 274 18.81 -14.15 18.77
CA HIS A 274 18.76 -14.81 20.08
C HIS A 274 17.31 -15.05 20.52
N LEU A 275 16.44 -14.04 20.44
CA LEU A 275 15.02 -14.19 20.77
C LEU A 275 14.30 -15.23 19.91
N LEU A 276 14.61 -15.29 18.61
CA LEU A 276 14.01 -16.29 17.73
C LEU A 276 14.55 -17.70 17.96
N ASN A 277 15.80 -17.88 18.40
CA ASN A 277 16.31 -19.18 18.81
C ASN A 277 15.61 -19.67 20.08
N ASP A 278 15.39 -18.79 21.06
CA ASP A 278 14.60 -19.11 22.26
C ASP A 278 13.16 -19.48 21.88
N ALA A 279 12.53 -18.69 21.00
CA ALA A 279 11.19 -18.98 20.50
C ALA A 279 11.12 -20.32 19.72
N LEU A 280 12.17 -20.65 18.95
CA LEU A 280 12.27 -21.91 18.23
C LEU A 280 12.34 -23.08 19.22
N SER A 281 13.20 -23.00 20.23
CA SER A 281 13.34 -24.03 21.26
C SER A 281 12.01 -24.29 21.98
N ILE A 282 11.30 -23.23 22.38
CA ILE A 282 10.00 -23.37 23.04
C ILE A 282 8.98 -24.04 22.11
N ARG A 283 8.90 -23.62 20.84
CA ARG A 283 7.97 -24.20 19.86
C ARG A 283 8.26 -25.66 19.54
N GLU A 284 9.53 -26.02 19.42
CA GLU A 284 9.93 -27.42 19.18
C GLU A 284 9.59 -28.32 20.36
N SER A 285 9.83 -27.86 21.60
CA SER A 285 9.50 -28.61 22.82
C SER A 285 8.00 -28.74 23.07
N THR A 286 7.19 -27.73 22.69
CA THR A 286 5.74 -27.72 22.98
C THR A 286 4.87 -28.25 21.86
N LEU A 287 5.19 -27.92 20.61
CA LEU A 287 4.35 -28.24 19.44
C LEU A 287 4.95 -29.37 18.59
N GLY A 288 6.21 -29.72 18.83
CA GLY A 288 6.96 -30.70 18.05
C GLY A 288 7.72 -30.09 16.86
N PRO A 289 8.71 -30.82 16.33
CA PRO A 289 9.66 -30.31 15.34
C PRO A 289 9.07 -30.07 13.95
N ASP A 290 7.99 -30.79 13.59
CA ASP A 290 7.32 -30.70 12.28
C ASP A 290 6.11 -29.74 12.30
N HIS A 291 5.94 -28.91 13.34
CA HIS A 291 4.79 -28.00 13.42
C HIS A 291 4.94 -26.76 12.51
N PRO A 292 3.87 -26.25 11.84
CA PRO A 292 3.95 -25.05 10.99
C PRO A 292 4.52 -23.80 11.66
N ALA A 293 4.29 -23.63 12.97
CA ALA A 293 4.86 -22.53 13.75
C ALA A 293 6.40 -22.61 13.86
N VAL A 294 6.97 -23.81 13.88
CA VAL A 294 8.43 -24.03 13.82
C VAL A 294 8.95 -23.58 12.46
N ALA A 295 8.31 -23.98 11.36
CA ALA A 295 8.67 -23.53 10.01
C ALA A 295 8.60 -22.00 9.85
N ALA A 296 7.61 -21.34 10.46
CA ALA A 296 7.53 -19.88 10.46
C ALA A 296 8.70 -19.23 11.21
N THR A 297 9.09 -19.79 12.36
CA THR A 297 10.23 -19.30 13.17
C THR A 297 11.56 -19.48 12.44
N LEU A 298 11.79 -20.66 11.85
CA LEU A 298 12.97 -20.96 11.05
C LEU A 298 13.10 -20.02 9.86
N ASN A 299 12.00 -19.73 9.17
CA ASN A 299 12.01 -18.76 8.08
C ASN A 299 12.36 -17.34 8.56
N ASN A 300 11.85 -16.91 9.72
CA ASN A 300 12.21 -15.62 10.29
C ASN A 300 13.70 -15.56 10.66
N LEU A 301 14.25 -16.63 11.24
CA LEU A 301 15.70 -16.77 11.50
C LEU A 301 16.51 -16.70 10.20
N ALA A 302 16.11 -17.43 9.16
CA ALA A 302 16.78 -17.41 7.86
C ALA A 302 16.81 -16.00 7.25
N VAL A 303 15.71 -15.24 7.37
CA VAL A 303 15.66 -13.83 6.94
C VAL A 303 16.64 -12.97 7.75
N LEU A 304 16.73 -13.14 9.07
CA LEU A 304 17.70 -12.40 9.90
C LEU A 304 19.15 -12.71 9.53
N TYR A 305 19.48 -13.98 9.33
CA TYR A 305 20.81 -14.38 8.89
C TYR A 305 21.14 -13.84 7.49
N GLY A 306 20.17 -13.86 6.57
CA GLY A 306 20.30 -13.25 5.24
C GLY A 306 20.55 -11.74 5.30
N LYS A 307 19.87 -11.01 6.20
CA LYS A 307 20.13 -9.57 6.43
C LYS A 307 21.51 -9.27 7.00
N ARG A 308 22.13 -10.24 7.67
CA ARG A 308 23.53 -10.17 8.15
C ARG A 308 24.55 -10.61 7.10
N GLY A 309 24.13 -10.96 5.88
CA GLY A 309 25.01 -11.53 4.85
C GLY A 309 25.45 -12.98 5.11
N LYS A 310 24.92 -13.63 6.15
CA LYS A 310 25.24 -15.01 6.53
C LYS A 310 24.37 -16.01 5.74
N TYR A 311 24.45 -15.96 4.42
CA TYR A 311 23.57 -16.76 3.54
C TYR A 311 23.78 -18.27 3.70
N LYS A 312 25.03 -18.72 3.90
CA LYS A 312 25.36 -20.13 4.12
C LYS A 312 24.74 -20.70 5.41
N GLU A 313 24.59 -19.87 6.45
CA GLU A 313 23.92 -20.26 7.71
C GLU A 313 22.39 -20.19 7.57
N ALA A 314 21.87 -19.30 6.73
CA ALA A 314 20.44 -19.13 6.50
C ALA A 314 19.82 -20.25 5.65
N GLU A 315 20.55 -20.76 4.67
CA GLU A 315 20.10 -21.82 3.74
C GLU A 315 19.57 -23.08 4.45
N PRO A 316 20.29 -23.74 5.38
CA PRO A 316 19.78 -24.95 6.05
C PRO A 316 18.53 -24.68 6.88
N LEU A 317 18.41 -23.50 7.50
CA LEU A 317 17.20 -23.10 8.23
C LEU A 317 15.99 -22.93 7.30
N CYS A 318 16.24 -22.31 6.14
CA CYS A 318 15.23 -22.11 5.10
C CYS A 318 14.79 -23.44 4.46
N GLN A 319 15.74 -24.35 4.25
CA GLN A 319 15.52 -25.71 3.74
C GLN A 319 14.71 -26.56 4.73
N ARG A 320 15.07 -26.53 6.01
CA ARG A 320 14.28 -27.19 7.06
C ARG A 320 12.86 -26.64 7.14
N ALA A 321 12.67 -25.33 7.01
CA ALA A 321 11.33 -24.73 6.96
C ALA A 321 10.53 -25.20 5.73
N LEU A 322 11.18 -25.42 4.59
CA LEU A 322 10.56 -25.97 3.38
C LEU A 322 10.09 -27.40 3.60
N GLU A 323 10.94 -28.27 4.13
CA GLU A 323 10.63 -29.67 4.42
C GLU A 323 9.43 -29.81 5.36
N ILE A 324 9.39 -29.02 6.44
CA ILE A 324 8.25 -29.02 7.37
C ILE A 324 6.96 -28.61 6.64
N ARG A 325 6.99 -27.56 5.80
CA ARG A 325 5.79 -27.12 5.07
C ARG A 325 5.33 -28.15 4.05
N GLU A 326 6.25 -28.82 3.36
CA GLU A 326 5.91 -29.88 2.42
C GLU A 326 5.28 -31.08 3.13
N LYS A 327 5.80 -31.48 4.28
CA LYS A 327 5.23 -32.57 5.09
C LYS A 327 3.81 -32.24 5.59
N VAL A 328 3.59 -31.03 6.09
CA VAL A 328 2.31 -30.68 6.75
C VAL A 328 1.25 -30.22 5.76
N LEU A 329 1.62 -29.43 4.75
CA LEU A 329 0.67 -28.78 3.83
C LEU A 329 0.61 -29.45 2.46
N GLY A 330 1.57 -30.33 2.15
CA GLY A 330 1.75 -30.93 0.84
C GLY A 330 2.63 -30.11 -0.10
N THR A 331 3.15 -30.75 -1.15
CA THR A 331 4.15 -30.18 -2.07
C THR A 331 3.64 -29.04 -2.94
N ASN A 332 2.32 -28.95 -3.12
CA ASN A 332 1.66 -27.99 -4.00
C ASN A 332 1.02 -26.82 -3.24
N HIS A 333 1.31 -26.63 -1.95
CA HIS A 333 0.69 -25.56 -1.18
C HIS A 333 1.34 -24.17 -1.46
N PRO A 334 0.58 -23.06 -1.52
CA PRO A 334 1.13 -21.71 -1.75
C PRO A 334 2.23 -21.27 -0.76
N ASP A 335 2.19 -21.75 0.49
CA ASP A 335 3.24 -21.46 1.48
C ASP A 335 4.57 -22.20 1.21
N VAL A 336 4.51 -23.33 0.49
CA VAL A 336 5.70 -24.01 -0.05
C VAL A 336 6.30 -23.16 -1.15
N ALA A 337 5.49 -22.62 -2.08
CA ALA A 337 5.96 -21.69 -3.10
C ALA A 337 6.60 -20.42 -2.49
N LYS A 338 6.00 -19.88 -1.43
CA LYS A 338 6.56 -18.75 -0.69
C LYS A 338 7.91 -19.09 -0.04
N GLN A 339 8.06 -20.29 0.50
CA GLN A 339 9.32 -20.74 1.08
C GLN A 339 10.39 -20.97 0.01
N LEU A 340 10.02 -21.58 -1.13
CA LEU A 340 10.89 -21.75 -2.29
C LEU A 340 11.42 -20.41 -2.80
N ASN A 341 10.57 -19.38 -2.86
CA ASN A 341 11.00 -18.02 -3.21
C ASN A 341 12.05 -17.44 -2.26
N ASN A 342 11.91 -17.68 -0.95
CA ASN A 342 12.89 -17.25 0.03
C ASN A 342 14.20 -18.03 -0.09
N LEU A 343 14.12 -19.35 -0.32
CA LEU A 343 15.28 -20.21 -0.52
C LEU A 343 16.04 -19.84 -1.79
N ALA A 344 15.32 -19.58 -2.89
CA ALA A 344 15.87 -19.09 -4.15
C ALA A 344 16.62 -17.77 -3.94
N LEU A 345 16.03 -16.82 -3.22
CA LEU A 345 16.70 -15.54 -2.92
C LEU A 345 18.02 -15.74 -2.14
N LEU A 346 18.04 -16.65 -1.16
CA LEU A 346 19.26 -16.98 -0.42
C LEU A 346 20.32 -17.62 -1.32
N CYS A 347 19.92 -18.54 -2.20
CA CYS A 347 20.81 -19.18 -3.17
C CYS A 347 21.36 -18.19 -4.20
N GLN A 348 20.54 -17.22 -4.63
CA GLN A 348 20.93 -16.19 -5.59
C GLN A 348 22.01 -15.27 -5.01
N ASN A 349 21.91 -14.93 -3.72
CA ASN A 349 22.95 -14.16 -3.04
C ASN A 349 24.25 -14.95 -2.82
N GLN A 350 24.21 -16.28 -2.93
CA GLN A 350 25.38 -17.14 -2.91
C GLN A 350 25.95 -17.43 -4.32
N GLY A 351 25.31 -16.94 -5.39
CA GLY A 351 25.71 -17.24 -6.77
C GLY A 351 25.34 -18.64 -7.26
N LYS A 352 24.49 -19.40 -6.53
CA LYS A 352 24.04 -20.75 -6.90
C LYS A 352 22.89 -20.70 -7.93
N TYR A 353 23.14 -20.14 -9.12
CA TYR A 353 22.07 -19.78 -10.06
C TYR A 353 21.23 -20.96 -10.59
N GLU A 354 21.82 -22.13 -10.80
CA GLU A 354 21.09 -23.32 -11.25
C GLU A 354 20.01 -23.76 -10.24
N ALA A 355 20.34 -23.71 -8.94
CA ALA A 355 19.39 -24.02 -7.88
C ALA A 355 18.27 -22.97 -7.81
N VAL A 356 18.62 -21.70 -7.99
CA VAL A 356 17.67 -20.57 -8.01
C VAL A 356 16.63 -20.75 -9.10
N GLU A 357 17.06 -21.12 -10.31
CA GLU A 357 16.17 -21.37 -11.44
C GLU A 357 15.17 -22.48 -11.12
N ARG A 358 15.65 -23.63 -10.61
CA ARG A 358 14.78 -24.74 -10.20
C ARG A 358 13.77 -24.33 -9.13
N TYR A 359 14.20 -23.59 -8.11
CA TYR A 359 13.30 -23.17 -7.03
C TYR A 359 12.24 -22.17 -7.51
N TYR A 360 12.61 -21.20 -8.35
CA TYR A 360 11.65 -20.25 -8.90
C TYR A 360 10.69 -20.88 -9.90
N GLN A 361 11.16 -21.77 -10.79
CA GLN A 361 10.28 -22.51 -11.70
C GLN A 361 9.28 -23.37 -10.92
N ARG A 362 9.74 -24.06 -9.86
CA ARG A 362 8.86 -24.82 -8.98
C ARG A 362 7.84 -23.93 -8.26
N ALA A 363 8.27 -22.77 -7.74
CA ALA A 363 7.36 -21.82 -7.09
C ALA A 363 6.32 -21.28 -8.07
N LEU A 364 6.71 -21.00 -9.33
CA LEU A 364 5.78 -20.58 -10.39
C LEU A 364 4.74 -21.64 -10.70
N ALA A 365 5.16 -22.89 -10.91
CA ALA A 365 4.24 -24.00 -11.19
C ALA A 365 3.19 -24.18 -10.08
N ILE A 366 3.60 -24.03 -8.82
CA ILE A 366 2.67 -24.08 -7.68
C ILE A 366 1.70 -22.89 -7.70
N TYR A 367 2.20 -21.66 -7.88
CA TYR A 367 1.34 -20.48 -7.87
C TYR A 367 0.34 -20.47 -9.03
N GLU A 368 0.79 -20.80 -10.24
CA GLU A 368 -0.06 -20.88 -11.43
C GLU A 368 -1.11 -21.99 -11.28
N GLY A 369 -0.72 -23.15 -10.74
CA GLY A 369 -1.63 -24.27 -10.53
C GLY A 369 -2.67 -24.06 -9.42
N GLN A 370 -2.35 -23.30 -8.37
CA GLN A 370 -3.24 -23.14 -7.20
C GLN A 370 -4.00 -21.81 -7.16
N LEU A 371 -3.37 -20.70 -7.55
CA LEU A 371 -3.98 -19.37 -7.47
C LEU A 371 -4.33 -18.79 -8.85
N GLY A 372 -3.97 -19.50 -9.92
CA GLY A 372 -4.14 -19.06 -11.30
C GLY A 372 -3.06 -18.06 -11.76
N PRO A 373 -3.00 -17.82 -13.09
CA PRO A 373 -1.97 -17.01 -13.72
C PRO A 373 -2.05 -15.51 -13.38
N ASP A 374 -3.22 -15.01 -12.97
CA ASP A 374 -3.43 -13.59 -12.61
C ASP A 374 -2.97 -13.23 -11.20
N ASN A 375 -2.50 -14.21 -10.44
CA ASN A 375 -2.12 -13.94 -9.08
C ASN A 375 -0.89 -13.02 -9.01
N PRO A 376 -0.88 -11.97 -8.17
CA PRO A 376 0.27 -11.08 -8.02
C PRO A 376 1.58 -11.80 -7.66
N ASN A 377 1.51 -12.96 -7.00
CA ASN A 377 2.68 -13.76 -6.66
C ASN A 377 3.32 -14.42 -7.88
N VAL A 378 2.55 -14.75 -8.92
CA VAL A 378 3.08 -15.26 -10.20
C VAL A 378 3.94 -14.18 -10.85
N ALA A 379 3.38 -12.97 -11.03
CA ALA A 379 4.11 -11.83 -11.60
C ALA A 379 5.36 -11.47 -10.78
N ARG A 380 5.28 -11.52 -9.44
CA ARG A 380 6.44 -11.26 -8.57
C ARG A 380 7.51 -12.35 -8.70
N THR A 381 7.11 -13.61 -8.81
CA THR A 381 8.05 -14.72 -8.95
C THR A 381 8.72 -14.70 -10.33
N LYS A 382 7.98 -14.42 -11.41
CA LYS A 382 8.55 -14.23 -12.76
C LYS A 382 9.56 -13.09 -12.79
N ASN A 383 9.29 -11.97 -12.10
CA ASN A 383 10.27 -10.88 -11.95
C ASN A 383 11.56 -11.32 -11.26
N ASN A 384 11.45 -12.10 -10.19
CA ASN A 384 12.62 -12.62 -9.48
C ASN A 384 13.41 -13.61 -10.35
N LEU A 385 12.72 -14.46 -11.11
CA LEU A 385 13.34 -15.36 -12.07
C LEU A 385 14.05 -14.60 -13.19
N ALA A 386 13.41 -13.58 -13.77
CA ALA A 386 14.04 -12.70 -14.76
C ALA A 386 15.29 -12.00 -14.18
N SER A 387 15.25 -11.56 -12.92
CA SER A 387 16.42 -11.02 -12.23
C SER A 387 17.55 -12.06 -12.06
N CYS A 388 17.21 -13.34 -11.89
CA CYS A 388 18.19 -14.42 -11.92
C CYS A 388 18.84 -14.54 -13.30
N TYR A 389 18.06 -14.55 -14.37
CA TYR A 389 18.56 -14.61 -15.74
C TYR A 389 19.44 -13.42 -16.12
N LEU A 390 19.08 -12.20 -15.70
CA LEU A 390 19.93 -11.01 -15.87
C LEU A 390 21.31 -11.19 -15.24
N LYS A 391 21.39 -11.79 -14.04
CA LYS A 391 22.66 -12.05 -13.35
C LYS A 391 23.48 -13.16 -14.00
N GLN A 392 22.83 -14.09 -14.69
CA GLN A 392 23.49 -15.14 -15.48
C GLN A 392 23.91 -14.67 -16.89
N GLY A 393 23.53 -13.46 -17.31
CA GLY A 393 23.74 -12.98 -18.67
C GLY A 393 22.75 -13.55 -19.70
N LYS A 394 21.72 -14.28 -19.27
CA LYS A 394 20.65 -14.83 -20.12
C LYS A 394 19.60 -13.76 -20.44
N TYR A 395 19.99 -12.72 -21.16
CA TYR A 395 19.14 -11.54 -21.38
C TYR A 395 17.86 -11.85 -22.18
N ALA A 396 17.94 -12.72 -23.18
CA ALA A 396 16.78 -13.10 -23.99
C ALA A 396 15.67 -13.76 -23.15
N GLU A 397 16.03 -14.65 -22.22
CA GLU A 397 15.09 -15.32 -21.32
C GLU A 397 14.51 -14.36 -20.26
N ALA A 398 15.28 -13.35 -19.84
CA ALA A 398 14.75 -12.30 -18.97
C ALA A 398 13.73 -11.42 -19.70
N GLU A 399 14.02 -11.09 -20.97
CA GLU A 399 13.13 -10.31 -21.83
C GLU A 399 11.79 -11.02 -22.06
N THR A 400 11.80 -12.32 -22.38
CA THR A 400 10.57 -13.10 -22.58
C THR A 400 9.70 -13.09 -21.32
N LEU A 401 10.29 -13.30 -20.14
CA LEU A 401 9.55 -13.24 -18.88
C LEU A 401 8.97 -11.85 -18.59
N TYR A 402 9.71 -10.77 -18.85
CA TYR A 402 9.18 -9.42 -18.68
C TYR A 402 8.01 -9.14 -19.63
N LYS A 403 8.13 -9.56 -20.90
CA LYS A 403 7.06 -9.46 -21.90
C LYS A 403 5.83 -10.24 -21.46
N GLU A 404 5.99 -11.48 -21.00
CA GLU A 404 4.89 -12.29 -20.45
C GLU A 404 4.15 -11.59 -19.31
N ILE A 405 4.87 -10.98 -18.35
CA ILE A 405 4.24 -10.28 -17.22
C ILE A 405 3.44 -9.07 -17.72
N LEU A 406 3.98 -8.30 -18.67
CA LEU A 406 3.30 -7.14 -19.23
C LEU A 406 2.11 -7.52 -20.11
N THR A 407 2.25 -8.54 -20.94
CA THR A 407 1.16 -9.10 -21.74
C THR A 407 0.05 -9.61 -20.83
N ARG A 408 0.37 -10.32 -19.75
CA ARG A 408 -0.66 -10.84 -18.84
C ARG A 408 -1.37 -9.71 -18.09
N ALA A 409 -0.64 -8.73 -17.59
CA ALA A 409 -1.22 -7.55 -16.98
C ALA A 409 -2.12 -6.77 -17.96
N HIS A 410 -1.74 -6.72 -19.24
CA HIS A 410 -2.57 -6.13 -20.28
C HIS A 410 -3.85 -6.94 -20.52
N VAL A 411 -3.75 -8.26 -20.73
CA VAL A 411 -4.92 -9.14 -20.89
C VAL A 411 -5.87 -9.07 -19.70
N GLN A 412 -5.35 -8.92 -18.49
CA GLN A 412 -6.16 -8.76 -17.28
C GLN A 412 -7.01 -7.47 -17.30
N GLU A 413 -6.49 -6.38 -17.88
CA GLU A 413 -7.15 -5.07 -17.90
C GLU A 413 -8.01 -4.84 -19.16
N PHE A 414 -7.54 -5.31 -20.33
CA PHE A 414 -8.16 -5.09 -21.64
C PHE A 414 -8.90 -6.32 -22.18
N GLY A 415 -8.76 -7.47 -21.52
CA GLY A 415 -9.42 -8.74 -21.88
C GLY A 415 -8.72 -9.52 -23.00
N SER A 416 -8.15 -8.83 -23.99
CA SER A 416 -7.52 -9.45 -25.16
C SER A 416 -6.29 -8.67 -25.62
N VAL A 417 -5.46 -9.33 -26.43
CA VAL A 417 -4.39 -8.70 -27.21
C VAL A 417 -4.80 -8.79 -28.67
N ASP A 418 -5.14 -7.64 -29.24
CA ASP A 418 -5.65 -7.47 -30.59
C ASP A 418 -4.98 -6.24 -31.21
N ASP A 419 -5.18 -6.01 -32.51
CA ASP A 419 -4.50 -4.93 -33.23
C ASP A 419 -4.75 -3.54 -32.61
N ASP A 420 -5.90 -3.36 -31.94
CA ASP A 420 -6.27 -2.15 -31.20
C ASP A 420 -5.77 -2.14 -29.74
N HIS A 421 -5.54 -3.31 -29.15
CA HIS A 421 -5.15 -3.49 -27.74
C HIS A 421 -3.80 -4.20 -27.67
N LYS A 422 -2.73 -3.45 -27.95
CA LYS A 422 -1.37 -3.97 -27.86
C LYS A 422 -0.77 -3.73 -26.46
N PRO A 423 -0.07 -4.73 -25.89
CA PRO A 423 0.70 -4.56 -24.68
C PRO A 423 1.74 -3.45 -24.78
N ILE A 424 2.09 -2.91 -23.62
CA ILE A 424 3.00 -1.77 -23.51
C ILE A 424 4.34 -1.98 -24.23
N TRP A 425 4.88 -3.19 -24.16
CA TRP A 425 6.17 -3.50 -24.79
C TRP A 425 6.09 -3.54 -26.32
N MET A 426 4.95 -3.91 -26.92
CA MET A 426 4.80 -3.92 -28.38
C MET A 426 4.85 -2.50 -28.94
N HIS A 427 4.15 -1.56 -28.30
CA HIS A 427 4.23 -0.15 -28.67
C HIS A 427 5.64 0.45 -28.49
N ALA A 428 6.38 0.00 -27.49
CA ALA A 428 7.76 0.41 -27.28
C ALA A 428 8.66 -0.07 -28.43
N GLU A 429 8.52 -1.32 -28.87
CA GLU A 429 9.30 -1.89 -29.98
C GLU A 429 8.89 -1.30 -31.34
N GLU A 430 7.60 -1.06 -31.58
CA GLU A 430 7.12 -0.41 -32.80
C GLU A 430 7.68 1.01 -32.95
N ARG A 431 7.78 1.76 -31.84
CA ARG A 431 8.37 3.11 -31.87
C ARG A 431 9.86 3.07 -32.21
N GLU A 432 10.60 2.12 -31.64
CA GLU A 432 12.01 1.91 -31.95
C GLU A 432 12.23 1.59 -33.45
N GLU A 433 11.40 0.72 -34.03
CA GLU A 433 11.48 0.40 -35.46
C GLU A 433 11.10 1.61 -36.34
N MET A 434 10.13 2.43 -35.91
CA MET A 434 9.80 3.68 -36.61
C MET A 434 10.91 4.75 -36.52
N SER A 435 11.66 4.79 -35.42
CA SER A 435 12.85 5.65 -35.32
C SER A 435 13.91 5.28 -36.35
N LYS A 436 14.16 3.97 -36.49
CA LYS A 436 15.09 3.44 -37.49
C LYS A 436 14.61 3.72 -38.91
N SER A 437 13.31 3.62 -39.18
CA SER A 437 12.74 3.89 -40.51
C SER A 437 12.66 5.37 -40.86
N ARG A 438 12.46 6.27 -39.88
CA ARG A 438 12.49 7.73 -40.08
C ARG A 438 13.84 8.24 -40.57
N HIS A 439 14.93 7.55 -40.25
CA HIS A 439 16.23 7.86 -40.85
C HIS A 439 16.29 7.52 -42.35
N HIS A 440 15.42 6.63 -42.85
CA HIS A 440 15.40 6.28 -44.26
C HIS A 440 14.31 6.99 -45.06
N GLU A 441 13.12 7.25 -44.51
CA GLU A 441 12.04 7.90 -45.26
C GLU A 441 11.29 8.94 -44.42
N GLY A 442 11.21 10.14 -44.99
CA GLY A 442 10.61 11.31 -44.38
C GLY A 442 9.11 11.14 -44.13
N GLY A 443 8.74 11.22 -42.86
CA GLY A 443 7.60 12.02 -42.44
C GLY A 443 6.21 11.49 -42.81
N THR A 444 5.81 10.35 -42.25
CA THR A 444 4.42 10.22 -41.78
C THR A 444 4.39 10.56 -40.29
N PRO A 445 3.85 11.73 -39.89
CA PRO A 445 3.61 12.02 -38.49
C PRO A 445 2.44 11.14 -38.06
N TYR A 446 2.73 9.92 -37.57
CA TYR A 446 1.69 9.02 -37.12
C TYR A 446 0.95 9.69 -35.96
N ALA A 447 -0.29 10.06 -36.27
CA ALA A 447 -1.20 10.85 -35.50
C ALA A 447 -1.53 10.18 -34.17
N GLU A 448 -1.55 10.99 -33.10
CA GLU A 448 -2.47 10.87 -31.97
C GLU A 448 -2.84 9.46 -31.49
N TYR A 449 -1.85 8.56 -31.34
CA TYR A 449 -2.05 7.30 -30.62
C TYR A 449 -2.06 7.55 -29.10
N GLY A 450 -2.90 8.50 -28.68
CA GLY A 450 -3.28 8.73 -27.30
C GLY A 450 -4.18 7.63 -26.75
N GLY A 451 -4.60 6.67 -27.58
CA GLY A 451 -5.31 5.45 -27.17
C GLY A 451 -4.50 4.62 -26.19
N TRP A 452 -3.19 4.50 -26.38
CA TRP A 452 -2.35 3.74 -25.45
C TRP A 452 -2.18 4.41 -24.08
N TYR A 453 -2.46 5.72 -23.95
CA TYR A 453 -2.58 6.34 -22.62
C TYR A 453 -3.76 5.75 -21.82
N LYS A 454 -4.80 5.24 -22.47
CA LYS A 454 -5.87 4.49 -21.78
C LYS A 454 -5.33 3.15 -21.23
N ALA A 455 -4.25 2.60 -21.80
CA ALA A 455 -3.56 1.43 -21.28
C ALA A 455 -2.80 1.67 -19.96
N CYS A 456 -2.56 2.94 -19.58
CA CYS A 456 -1.76 3.31 -18.41
C CYS A 456 -2.46 3.16 -17.05
N LYS A 457 -3.68 2.62 -16.97
CA LYS A 457 -4.38 2.41 -15.67
C LYS A 457 -3.70 1.40 -14.74
N VAL A 458 -2.54 0.87 -15.11
CA VAL A 458 -1.83 -0.14 -14.33
C VAL A 458 -1.11 0.49 -13.14
N SER A 459 -1.85 0.69 -12.03
CA SER A 459 -1.31 1.08 -10.73
C SER A 459 -0.68 -0.08 -9.96
N SER A 460 -0.37 -1.20 -10.63
CA SER A 460 0.31 -2.33 -10.01
C SER A 460 1.79 -2.00 -9.79
N PRO A 461 2.30 -2.02 -8.54
CA PRO A 461 3.72 -1.82 -8.26
C PRO A 461 4.62 -2.82 -8.99
N THR A 462 4.13 -4.07 -9.16
CA THR A 462 4.86 -5.14 -9.85
C THR A 462 5.02 -4.84 -11.33
N VAL A 463 3.99 -4.33 -12.00
CA VAL A 463 4.07 -3.93 -13.42
C VAL A 463 4.98 -2.71 -13.58
N ASN A 464 4.92 -1.76 -12.65
CA ASN A 464 5.86 -0.65 -12.64
C ASN A 464 7.32 -1.11 -12.50
N THR A 465 7.59 -2.16 -11.72
CA THR A 465 8.94 -2.73 -11.64
C THR A 465 9.33 -3.47 -12.92
N THR A 466 8.42 -4.18 -13.58
CA THR A 466 8.71 -4.88 -14.85
C THR A 466 9.02 -3.90 -15.96
N LEU A 467 8.27 -2.81 -16.06
CA LEU A 467 8.52 -1.74 -17.03
C LEU A 467 9.92 -1.14 -16.88
N ARG A 468 10.35 -0.84 -15.64
CA ARG A 468 11.70 -0.32 -15.40
C ARG A 468 12.77 -1.35 -15.72
N ASN A 469 12.57 -2.61 -15.35
CA ASN A 469 13.55 -3.66 -15.60
C ASN A 469 13.68 -3.96 -17.10
N LEU A 470 12.55 -4.00 -17.83
CA LEU A 470 12.54 -4.19 -19.28
C LEU A 470 13.13 -2.97 -20.00
N GLY A 471 12.82 -1.74 -19.57
CA GLY A 471 13.44 -0.53 -20.09
C GLY A 471 14.96 -0.53 -19.90
N ALA A 472 15.43 -0.92 -18.73
CA ALA A 472 16.87 -1.08 -18.47
C ALA A 472 17.51 -2.16 -19.35
N LEU A 473 16.79 -3.25 -19.66
CA LEU A 473 17.25 -4.30 -20.58
C LEU A 473 17.30 -3.78 -22.03
N TYR A 474 16.32 -3.01 -22.48
CA TYR A 474 16.33 -2.38 -23.81
C TYR A 474 17.44 -1.35 -23.98
N ARG A 475 17.77 -0.54 -22.96
CA ARG A 475 18.95 0.33 -22.99
C ARG A 475 20.24 -0.46 -23.23
N ARG A 476 20.39 -1.62 -22.59
CA ARG A 476 21.55 -2.50 -22.77
C ARG A 476 21.63 -3.09 -24.19
N GLN A 477 20.49 -3.27 -24.85
CA GLN A 477 20.42 -3.73 -26.25
C GLN A 477 20.66 -2.60 -27.26
N GLY A 478 20.72 -1.34 -26.82
CA GLY A 478 20.80 -0.17 -27.70
C GLY A 478 19.45 0.33 -28.23
N LYS A 479 18.32 -0.23 -27.76
CA LYS A 479 16.96 0.21 -28.11
C LYS A 479 16.52 1.37 -27.21
N LEU A 480 16.99 2.58 -27.51
CA LEU A 480 16.83 3.75 -26.62
C LEU A 480 15.39 4.27 -26.59
N GLU A 481 14.71 4.32 -27.74
CA GLU A 481 13.33 4.83 -27.80
C GLU A 481 12.34 3.86 -27.16
N ALA A 482 12.56 2.56 -27.36
CA ALA A 482 11.80 1.53 -26.65
C ALA A 482 11.99 1.65 -25.13
N ALA A 483 13.21 1.93 -24.66
CA ALA A 483 13.45 2.11 -23.23
C ALA A 483 12.77 3.36 -22.66
N GLU A 484 12.85 4.49 -23.38
CA GLU A 484 12.24 5.76 -22.96
C GLU A 484 10.71 5.65 -22.83
N THR A 485 10.05 5.01 -23.81
CA THR A 485 8.59 4.80 -23.75
C THR A 485 8.15 3.96 -22.53
N LEU A 486 8.89 2.90 -22.20
CA LEU A 486 8.60 2.08 -21.02
C LEU A 486 8.82 2.86 -19.71
N GLU A 487 9.89 3.66 -19.64
CA GLU A 487 10.19 4.47 -18.46
C GLU A 487 9.20 5.61 -18.26
N GLU A 488 8.78 6.28 -19.33
CA GLU A 488 7.73 7.29 -19.28
C GLU A 488 6.44 6.72 -18.69
N CYS A 489 6.06 5.50 -19.09
CA CYS A 489 4.89 4.83 -18.53
C CYS A 489 5.04 4.50 -17.06
N ALA A 490 6.21 3.97 -16.67
CA ALA A 490 6.51 3.68 -15.28
C ALA A 490 6.57 4.95 -14.39
N LEU A 491 6.81 6.12 -14.97
CA LEU A 491 6.83 7.40 -14.25
C LEU A 491 5.43 8.02 -14.15
N ARG A 492 4.60 7.95 -15.21
CA ARG A 492 3.23 8.52 -15.22
C ARG A 492 2.28 7.75 -14.30
N SER A 493 2.43 6.43 -14.18
CA SER A 493 1.67 5.62 -13.19
C SER A 493 1.83 6.17 -11.75
N ARG A 494 3.00 6.76 -11.43
CA ARG A 494 3.23 7.41 -10.13
C ARG A 494 2.53 8.78 -10.02
N ARG A 495 2.40 9.54 -11.12
CA ARG A 495 1.75 10.87 -11.13
C ARG A 495 0.23 10.81 -11.09
N GLN A 496 -0.39 9.77 -11.63
CA GLN A 496 -1.84 9.58 -11.51
C GLN A 496 -2.26 9.27 -10.06
N GLY A 497 -1.37 8.69 -9.24
CA GLY A 497 -1.61 8.48 -7.81
C GLY A 497 -1.47 9.73 -6.93
N THR A 498 -1.07 10.88 -7.48
CA THR A 498 -1.08 12.15 -6.75
C THR A 498 -2.31 12.94 -7.19
N ASP A 499 -3.25 13.16 -6.27
CA ASP A 499 -4.47 13.95 -6.49
C ASP A 499 -4.20 15.22 -7.32
N PRO A 500 -5.12 15.66 -8.20
CA PRO A 500 -4.93 16.88 -9.00
C PRO A 500 -4.68 18.12 -8.13
N ILE A 501 -5.17 18.16 -6.89
CA ILE A 501 -4.89 19.23 -5.92
C ILE A 501 -3.40 19.25 -5.53
N SER A 502 -2.76 18.08 -5.46
CA SER A 502 -1.31 17.99 -5.26
C SER A 502 -0.54 18.38 -6.52
N GLN A 503 -1.11 18.21 -7.72
CA GLN A 503 -0.48 18.69 -8.96
C GLN A 503 -0.42 20.22 -9.00
N THR A 504 -1.48 20.94 -8.60
CA THR A 504 -1.44 22.41 -8.56
C THR A 504 -0.38 22.90 -7.58
N LYS A 505 -0.28 22.28 -6.40
CA LYS A 505 0.78 22.62 -5.42
C LYS A 505 2.19 22.28 -5.87
N VAL A 506 2.40 21.15 -6.56
CA VAL A 506 3.74 20.77 -7.06
C VAL A 506 4.13 21.63 -8.26
N ALA A 507 3.18 22.02 -9.11
CA ALA A 507 3.41 22.95 -10.21
C ALA A 507 3.71 24.37 -9.69
N GLU A 508 2.98 24.87 -8.68
CA GLU A 508 3.30 26.14 -8.02
C GLU A 508 4.68 26.09 -7.33
N LEU A 509 5.05 24.97 -6.72
CA LEU A 509 6.36 24.83 -6.07
C LEU A 509 7.55 24.70 -7.05
N LEU A 510 7.29 24.32 -8.31
CA LEU A 510 8.34 24.20 -9.34
C LEU A 510 8.27 25.31 -10.39
N GLY A 511 7.30 26.22 -10.28
CA GLY A 511 7.02 27.29 -11.24
C GLY A 511 7.59 28.65 -10.84
N GLU A 512 8.80 28.72 -10.29
CA GLU A 512 9.55 29.98 -10.13
C GLU A 512 11.05 29.75 -10.40
N SER A 513 11.40 29.38 -11.64
CA SER A 513 12.74 29.63 -12.15
C SER A 513 12.71 29.87 -13.65
N ASP A 514 12.16 31.02 -14.03
CA ASP A 514 12.17 31.54 -15.40
C ASP A 514 13.59 32.05 -15.72
N GLY A 515 14.56 31.14 -15.72
CA GLY A 515 15.96 31.40 -16.01
C GLY A 515 16.22 31.19 -17.49
N ARG A 516 15.96 32.22 -18.30
CA ARG A 516 16.42 32.34 -19.69
C ARG A 516 17.89 31.92 -19.81
N ARG A 517 18.16 30.68 -20.24
CA ARG A 517 19.47 30.26 -20.75
C ARG A 517 19.42 30.33 -22.27
N THR A 518 19.75 31.51 -22.78
CA THR A 518 20.12 31.70 -24.17
C THR A 518 21.49 31.08 -24.39
N SER A 519 21.53 29.79 -24.75
CA SER A 519 22.77 29.11 -25.14
C SER A 519 23.03 29.39 -26.61
N GLN A 520 23.96 30.31 -26.83
CA GLN A 520 24.50 30.74 -28.11
C GLN A 520 25.15 29.54 -28.82
N GLU A 521 24.71 29.27 -30.06
CA GLU A 521 25.27 28.25 -30.94
C GLU A 521 26.74 28.60 -31.28
N GLY A 522 27.66 27.73 -30.88
CA GLY A 522 29.05 27.71 -31.34
C GLY A 522 29.26 26.48 -32.23
N PRO A 523 29.80 26.61 -33.46
CA PRO A 523 29.86 25.52 -34.42
C PRO A 523 31.13 24.68 -34.27
N GLY A 524 30.97 23.37 -34.46
CA GLY A 524 31.99 22.49 -35.01
C GLY A 524 33.13 22.07 -34.09
N ASP A 525 33.02 20.87 -33.51
CA ASP A 525 34.19 20.00 -33.50
C ASP A 525 33.77 18.54 -33.76
N SER A 526 34.32 17.99 -34.84
CA SER A 526 33.99 16.69 -35.38
C SER A 526 34.93 15.68 -34.74
N VAL A 527 34.54 15.11 -33.60
CA VAL A 527 35.37 14.12 -32.90
C VAL A 527 35.20 12.76 -33.57
N LYS A 528 36.26 12.36 -34.26
CA LYS A 528 36.42 11.09 -34.96
C LYS A 528 36.27 9.89 -34.02
N PHE A 529 35.60 8.88 -34.56
CA PHE A 529 35.49 7.52 -34.09
C PHE A 529 36.85 6.81 -34.24
N GLU A 530 37.51 6.45 -33.14
CA GLU A 530 38.61 5.48 -33.17
C GLU A 530 38.25 4.31 -32.24
N GLY A 531 38.29 3.11 -32.83
CA GLY A 531 38.01 1.86 -32.15
C GLY A 531 39.08 1.54 -31.10
N GLY A 532 38.63 1.13 -29.93
CA GLY A 532 39.46 0.56 -28.88
C GLY A 532 38.72 -0.61 -28.26
N GLU A 533 39.31 -1.78 -28.44
CA GLU A 533 38.90 -3.08 -27.92
C GLU A 533 38.87 -3.07 -26.37
N ASP A 534 38.09 -3.97 -25.79
CA ASP A 534 38.15 -4.40 -24.37
C ASP A 534 37.72 -3.40 -23.28
N ALA A 535 36.49 -2.88 -23.36
CA ALA A 535 35.79 -2.38 -22.19
C ALA A 535 34.78 -3.42 -21.68
N SER A 536 35.28 -4.48 -21.03
CA SER A 536 34.49 -5.23 -20.05
C SER A 536 34.19 -4.31 -18.87
N VAL A 537 33.21 -3.42 -19.06
CA VAL A 537 32.71 -2.56 -17.99
C VAL A 537 31.93 -3.47 -17.04
N ALA A 538 32.66 -4.03 -16.08
CA ALA A 538 32.10 -4.53 -14.85
C ALA A 538 31.26 -3.39 -14.27
N VAL A 539 29.94 -3.47 -14.43
CA VAL A 539 28.99 -2.55 -13.82
C VAL A 539 29.08 -2.78 -12.32
N GLU A 540 29.98 -2.00 -11.70
CA GLU A 540 30.13 -1.88 -10.27
C GLU A 540 28.80 -1.37 -9.73
N TRP A 541 28.07 -2.22 -9.03
CA TRP A 541 26.84 -1.83 -8.36
C TRP A 541 27.19 -0.86 -7.23
N SER A 542 27.17 0.43 -7.52
CA SER A 542 27.15 1.51 -6.52
C SER A 542 25.74 1.64 -5.93
N GLY A 543 25.25 0.54 -5.35
CA GLY A 543 24.22 0.57 -4.33
C GLY A 543 24.93 0.26 -3.02
N ASP A 544 25.16 1.28 -2.20
CA ASP A 544 25.60 1.07 -0.84
C ASP A 544 24.64 0.06 -0.20
N GLY A 545 25.14 -1.03 0.37
CA GLY A 545 24.35 -2.14 0.89
C GLY A 545 23.38 -1.77 2.03
N SER A 546 23.10 -0.49 2.23
CA SER A 546 22.03 0.01 3.06
C SER A 546 20.71 -0.12 2.29
N GLY A 547 19.85 -1.04 2.74
CA GLY A 547 18.48 -1.17 2.24
C GLY A 547 17.58 0.02 2.58
N THR A 548 18.13 1.24 2.62
CA THR A 548 17.34 2.46 2.73
C THR A 548 16.68 2.73 1.39
N LEU A 549 15.50 2.13 1.20
CA LEU A 549 14.48 2.75 0.37
C LEU A 549 14.36 4.19 0.86
N GLN A 550 14.91 5.13 0.10
CA GLN A 550 14.63 6.55 0.18
C GLN A 550 13.12 6.74 0.05
N ARG A 551 12.40 6.54 1.16
CA ARG A 551 11.01 6.95 1.28
C ARG A 551 11.06 8.46 1.11
N SER A 552 10.54 8.90 -0.03
CA SER A 552 10.37 10.30 -0.44
C SER A 552 10.33 11.23 0.78
N GLY A 553 11.32 12.12 0.87
CA GLY A 553 11.59 13.01 1.99
C GLY A 553 10.51 14.08 2.29
N SER A 554 9.25 13.86 1.92
CA SER A 554 8.14 14.73 2.31
C SER A 554 7.79 14.56 3.80
N LEU A 555 7.78 13.33 4.31
CA LEU A 555 7.48 13.07 5.72
C LEU A 555 8.63 13.49 6.66
N GLY A 556 9.89 13.33 6.23
CA GLY A 556 11.06 13.80 7.00
C GLY A 556 11.04 15.31 7.20
N LYS A 557 10.76 16.07 6.13
CA LYS A 557 10.63 17.54 6.19
C LYS A 557 9.50 17.99 7.12
N ILE A 558 8.34 17.31 7.10
CA ILE A 558 7.23 17.60 8.02
C ILE A 558 7.63 17.31 9.48
N ARG A 559 8.38 16.23 9.71
CA ARG A 559 8.88 15.86 11.05
C ARG A 559 9.88 16.87 11.59
N ASP A 560 10.77 17.39 10.75
CA ASP A 560 11.72 18.44 11.14
C ASP A 560 11.02 19.77 11.44
N VAL A 561 9.97 20.12 10.69
CA VAL A 561 9.15 21.31 10.95
C VAL A 561 8.37 21.18 12.26
N LEU A 562 7.75 20.02 12.50
CA LEU A 562 7.04 19.74 13.76
C LEU A 562 7.97 19.74 14.97
N ARG A 563 9.20 19.23 14.82
CA ARG A 563 10.20 19.25 15.90
C ARG A 563 10.64 20.67 16.24
N ARG A 564 10.88 21.51 15.23
CA ARG A 564 11.24 22.93 15.45
C ARG A 564 10.09 23.72 16.09
N SER A 565 8.84 23.46 15.69
CA SER A 565 7.69 24.14 16.29
C SER A 565 7.41 23.69 17.72
N SER A 566 7.60 22.39 18.04
CA SER A 566 7.49 21.90 19.41
C SER A 566 8.62 22.44 20.30
N GLU A 567 9.86 22.53 19.79
CA GLU A 567 10.99 23.13 20.53
C GLU A 567 10.76 24.62 20.83
N LEU A 568 10.22 25.39 19.88
CA LEU A 568 9.85 26.79 20.10
C LEU A 568 8.72 26.95 21.12
N LEU A 569 7.72 26.07 21.10
CA LEU A 569 6.63 26.07 22.07
C LEU A 569 7.14 25.72 23.47
N VAL A 570 8.03 24.74 23.58
CA VAL A 570 8.67 24.35 24.84
C VAL A 570 9.53 25.48 25.40
N ARG A 571 10.31 26.21 24.57
CA ARG A 571 11.06 27.40 25.03
C ARG A 571 10.14 28.51 25.54
N LYS A 572 9.00 28.75 24.87
CA LYS A 572 7.98 29.70 25.35
C LYS A 572 7.37 29.28 26.69
N LEU A 573 7.11 27.99 26.89
CA LEU A 573 6.57 27.46 28.15
C LEU A 573 7.61 27.44 29.27
N GLN A 574 8.88 27.19 28.96
CA GLN A 574 9.97 27.17 29.94
C GLN A 574 10.45 28.56 30.38
N GLY A 575 9.84 29.64 29.87
CA GLY A 575 10.14 31.01 30.30
C GLY A 575 11.59 31.46 30.02
N THR A 576 12.29 30.76 29.12
CA THR A 576 13.69 31.03 28.77
C THR A 576 13.78 31.99 27.58
N GLU A 577 13.24 33.20 27.75
CA GLU A 577 13.67 34.34 26.94
C GLU A 577 14.16 35.49 27.84
N PRO A 578 15.27 36.15 27.48
CA PRO A 578 15.75 37.32 28.20
C PRO A 578 14.72 38.43 28.05
N ARG A 579 14.23 38.93 29.19
CA ARG A 579 13.22 39.99 29.32
C ARG A 579 13.47 41.12 28.32
N PRO A 580 12.60 41.35 27.33
CA PRO A 580 12.68 42.55 26.51
C PRO A 580 12.25 43.74 27.36
N SER A 581 13.11 44.77 27.37
CA SER A 581 12.88 46.09 27.94
C SER A 581 11.46 46.59 27.63
N SER A 582 10.76 46.99 28.69
CA SER A 582 9.44 47.59 28.66
C SER A 582 9.41 48.88 27.84
N SER A 583 9.03 48.80 26.57
CA SER A 583 8.57 49.97 25.82
C SER A 583 7.49 49.56 24.82
N ASN A 584 6.26 49.98 25.12
CA ASN A 584 5.13 50.11 24.20
C ASN A 584 4.65 48.85 23.47
N MET A 585 3.66 48.20 24.09
CA MET A 585 2.67 47.35 23.41
C MET A 585 2.01 48.12 22.27
N LYS A 586 2.60 48.08 21.06
CA LYS A 586 1.92 48.50 19.84
C LYS A 586 0.95 47.38 19.44
N ARG A 587 -0.34 47.60 19.72
CA ARG A 587 -1.44 46.76 19.21
C ARG A 587 -1.23 46.52 17.71
N ALA A 588 -1.30 45.24 17.34
CA ALA A 588 -1.21 44.75 15.97
C ALA A 588 -2.25 45.46 15.08
N ALA A 589 -1.78 46.37 14.24
CA ALA A 589 -2.51 46.91 13.10
C ALA A 589 -2.26 46.00 11.89
N SER A 590 -2.75 44.76 11.93
CA SER A 590 -2.62 43.78 10.84
C SER A 590 -3.97 43.31 10.30
N LEU A 591 -4.99 44.17 10.34
CA LEU A 591 -6.33 43.89 9.82
C LEU A 591 -6.74 44.75 8.62
N ASN A 592 -5.80 45.42 7.95
CA ASN A 592 -6.12 46.33 6.84
C ASN A 592 -5.71 45.85 5.45
N TYR A 593 -5.32 44.58 5.28
CA TYR A 593 -4.90 44.05 3.97
C TYR A 593 -6.02 43.36 3.16
N LEU A 594 -7.28 43.42 3.61
CA LEU A 594 -8.42 42.83 2.91
C LEU A 594 -9.28 43.84 2.13
N ASN A 595 -8.77 45.06 1.89
CA ASN A 595 -9.50 46.09 1.18
C ASN A 595 -8.65 46.73 0.08
N GLN A 596 -8.21 45.93 -0.89
CA GLN A 596 -7.78 46.43 -2.19
C GLN A 596 -8.62 45.76 -3.29
N PRO A 597 -9.50 46.50 -3.98
CA PRO A 597 -10.22 45.99 -5.14
C PRO A 597 -9.23 45.86 -6.30
N SER A 598 -8.85 44.62 -6.64
CA SER A 598 -8.02 44.34 -7.81
C SER A 598 -8.84 44.51 -9.09
N ALA A 599 -8.78 45.71 -9.67
CA ALA A 599 -9.20 45.98 -11.04
C ALA A 599 -8.00 45.75 -11.97
N ALA A 600 -7.91 44.56 -12.58
CA ALA A 600 -7.06 44.35 -13.76
C ALA A 600 -7.64 43.17 -14.59
N PRO A 601 -8.09 43.39 -15.84
CA PRO A 601 -8.67 42.36 -16.69
C PRO A 601 -7.57 41.45 -17.27
N LEU A 602 -7.68 40.14 -17.02
CA LEU A 602 -6.83 39.12 -17.64
C LEU A 602 -7.22 38.95 -19.11
N GLN A 603 -6.32 39.31 -20.02
CA GLN A 603 -6.41 38.99 -21.44
C GLN A 603 -6.28 37.48 -21.65
N VAL A 604 -7.35 36.87 -22.15
CA VAL A 604 -7.43 35.47 -22.54
C VAL A 604 -6.74 35.30 -23.90
N SER A 605 -5.48 34.86 -23.90
CA SER A 605 -4.77 34.48 -25.12
C SER A 605 -5.28 33.12 -25.61
N ARG A 606 -6.05 33.16 -26.70
CA ARG A 606 -6.54 32.03 -27.49
C ARG A 606 -5.36 31.27 -28.11
N GLY A 607 -5.32 29.97 -27.91
CA GLY A 607 -4.41 29.03 -28.57
C GLY A 607 -5.03 27.65 -28.63
N LEU A 608 -6.17 27.53 -29.32
CA LEU A 608 -6.83 26.27 -29.62
C LEU A 608 -6.51 25.92 -31.08
N SER A 609 -5.50 25.07 -31.29
CA SER A 609 -5.27 24.42 -32.57
C SER A 609 -6.17 23.19 -32.65
N ALA A 610 -7.11 23.25 -33.58
CA ALA A 610 -8.05 22.20 -33.95
C ALA A 610 -7.34 21.11 -34.78
N SER A 611 -7.48 19.85 -34.36
CA SER A 611 -7.37 18.67 -35.24
C SER A 611 -8.70 17.93 -35.17
N THR A 612 -9.54 18.20 -36.16
CA THR A 612 -10.72 17.42 -36.55
C THR A 612 -10.24 16.12 -37.19
N MET A 613 -10.65 14.96 -36.67
CA MET A 613 -10.56 13.70 -37.42
C MET A 613 -11.94 13.04 -37.52
N ASP A 614 -12.39 12.97 -38.77
CA ASP A 614 -13.64 12.39 -39.24
C ASP A 614 -13.68 10.87 -39.03
N LEU A 615 -14.69 10.40 -38.30
CA LEU A 615 -15.07 9.00 -38.22
C LEU A 615 -16.25 8.77 -39.18
N SER A 616 -15.95 8.41 -40.43
CA SER A 616 -16.97 7.93 -41.35
C SER A 616 -16.45 6.74 -42.18
N SER A 617 -17.35 5.77 -42.35
CA SER A 617 -17.38 4.63 -43.28
C SER A 617 -16.60 3.36 -42.93
N SER A 618 -17.33 2.37 -42.39
CA SER A 618 -17.65 1.13 -43.11
C SER A 618 -18.74 0.35 -42.36
N SER A 619 -20.00 0.62 -42.74
CA SER A 619 -21.08 -0.38 -42.74
C SER A 619 -21.01 -1.18 -44.03
#